data_AF-A0AAE0S2V1-F1
#
_entry.id   AF-A0AAE0S2V1-F1
#
_cell.length_a   1.000
_cell.length_b   1.000
_cell.length_c   1.000
_cell.angle_alpha   90.00
_cell.angle_beta   90.00
_cell.angle_gamma   90.00
#
_symmetry.space_group_name_H-M   'P 1'
#
loop_
_entity.id
_entity.type
_entity.pdbx_description
1 polymer ?
#
loop_
_entity_poly.entity_id
_entity_poly.type
_entity_poly.pdbx_seq_one_letter_code
_entity_poly.pdbx_strand_id
1 'polypeptide(L)'
;MRMFRHKVGRVSVIVFILTAGITGAVSAQSKPAKPNDNHDMSMHCQHVPADCEDSKVNLSVSGNADADALKEPGESIFGTLSEINQTLEQKEYDWSKIDMDALWEHLRDMNALMTQTTVVKTKLKNGLRMTVKSSTPDGKRAVNNMIPAHSAFLSGVRKLWKINYSKEAGGYTITVTSDTPSEIIKIQALGFSGFMIQDDHHRFHHFGLATGENRMSKFIVTGAQTLSGNIEASGNKNEALPVLAAAMLSDTPLRLFNIPQINDIAAMISILRSFGTQAEQKDKNTYTIHNGQLTESAVDLDLFTSIRGSFLMVVPLLHRFKKVTLPTPGGDSIGRRRLDTHLLALSKLGVSISFRQGSYIFELGHAGNRQIYFWMRQV
;
A
#
# COMPACT_ATOMS: atom_id res chain seq x y z
N MET A 1 -16.14 -22.38 -33.52
CA MET A 1 -15.71 -23.25 -32.40
C MET A 1 -14.30 -23.75 -32.70
N ARG A 2 -13.27 -23.17 -32.08
CA ARG A 2 -11.87 -23.60 -32.27
C ARG A 2 -11.31 -24.04 -30.92
N MET A 3 -10.80 -25.27 -30.90
CA MET A 3 -10.25 -25.94 -29.74
C MET A 3 -8.73 -25.71 -29.72
N PHE A 4 -8.22 -24.90 -28.81
CA PHE A 4 -6.77 -24.72 -28.63
C PHE A 4 -6.30 -25.59 -27.47
N ARG A 5 -5.56 -26.65 -27.81
CA ARG A 5 -4.84 -27.50 -26.86
C ARG A 5 -3.41 -26.95 -26.75
N HIS A 6 -3.08 -26.28 -25.65
CA HIS A 6 -1.68 -26.06 -25.29
C HIS A 6 -1.27 -27.03 -24.18
N LYS A 7 -0.32 -27.92 -24.51
CA LYS A 7 0.38 -28.75 -23.52
C LYS A 7 1.50 -27.91 -22.91
N VAL A 8 1.39 -27.57 -21.64
CA VAL A 8 2.51 -27.16 -20.80
C VAL A 8 2.59 -28.16 -19.66
N GLY A 9 3.40 -29.22 -19.82
CA GLY A 9 3.53 -30.27 -18.79
C GLY A 9 2.20 -30.91 -18.40
N ARG A 10 2.17 -31.63 -17.26
CA ARG A 10 1.08 -32.54 -16.84
C ARG A 10 -0.24 -31.87 -16.43
N VAL A 11 -0.47 -30.59 -16.73
CA VAL A 11 -1.74 -29.91 -16.43
C VAL A 11 -2.39 -29.46 -17.75
N SER A 12 -3.61 -29.94 -18.02
CA SER A 12 -4.42 -29.47 -19.15
C SER A 12 -5.52 -28.55 -18.63
N VAL A 13 -5.41 -27.26 -18.94
CA VAL A 13 -6.49 -26.28 -18.73
C VAL A 13 -7.26 -26.15 -20.05
N ILE A 14 -8.55 -26.48 -20.05
CA ILE A 14 -9.44 -26.30 -21.21
C ILE A 14 -10.30 -25.07 -20.92
N VAL A 15 -10.01 -23.96 -21.59
CA VAL A 15 -10.85 -22.75 -21.55
C VAL A 15 -11.73 -22.74 -22.79
N PHE A 16 -13.05 -22.78 -22.62
CA PHE A 16 -13.99 -22.55 -23.71
C PHE A 16 -14.18 -21.05 -23.89
N ILE A 17 -13.61 -20.49 -24.96
CA ILE A 17 -13.86 -19.11 -25.38
C ILE A 17 -14.77 -19.15 -26.61
N LEU A 18 -15.98 -18.62 -26.47
CA LEU A 18 -16.81 -18.24 -27.61
C LEU A 18 -16.27 -16.90 -28.15
N THR A 19 -15.37 -16.95 -29.12
CA THR A 19 -14.95 -15.75 -29.85
C THR A 19 -15.85 -15.53 -31.07
N ALA A 20 -16.57 -14.40 -31.08
CA ALA A 20 -16.90 -13.71 -32.31
C ALA A 20 -15.57 -13.18 -32.91
N GLY A 21 -15.31 -13.53 -34.17
CA GLY A 21 -13.97 -13.46 -34.74
C GLY A 21 -13.41 -12.05 -34.93
N ILE A 22 -12.08 -11.96 -34.86
CA ILE A 22 -11.19 -11.15 -35.71
C ILE A 22 -9.82 -11.85 -35.67
N THR A 23 -9.22 -12.05 -36.83
CA THR A 23 -7.98 -12.79 -37.08
C THR A 23 -6.74 -11.90 -37.05
N GLY A 24 -5.66 -12.38 -36.44
CA GLY A 24 -4.29 -11.85 -36.60
C GLY A 24 -3.29 -12.71 -35.84
N ALA A 25 -2.40 -13.41 -36.54
CA ALA A 25 -1.44 -14.37 -36.00
C ALA A 25 -0.01 -13.83 -36.11
N VAL A 26 0.82 -14.04 -35.08
CA VAL A 26 2.30 -14.03 -35.18
C VAL A 26 2.89 -15.07 -34.23
N SER A 27 3.85 -15.85 -34.72
CA SER A 27 4.56 -16.95 -34.06
C SER A 27 6.05 -16.63 -33.84
N ALA A 28 6.66 -17.16 -32.77
CA ALA A 28 8.06 -17.62 -32.69
C ALA A 28 8.29 -18.22 -31.28
N GLN A 29 8.42 -19.55 -31.08
CA GLN A 29 9.59 -20.43 -31.22
C GLN A 29 10.81 -20.13 -30.33
N SER A 30 11.23 -21.19 -29.64
CA SER A 30 12.17 -21.32 -28.54
C SER A 30 13.55 -21.83 -28.99
N LYS A 31 14.60 -21.66 -28.15
CA LYS A 31 15.48 -22.76 -27.69
C LYS A 31 16.50 -22.32 -26.60
N PRO A 32 17.00 -23.28 -25.78
CA PRO A 32 17.73 -23.03 -24.52
C PRO A 32 19.24 -23.36 -24.59
N ALA A 33 19.99 -22.99 -23.55
CA ALA A 33 21.33 -23.53 -23.26
C ALA A 33 21.52 -23.82 -21.75
N LYS A 34 22.37 -24.81 -21.48
CA LYS A 34 22.57 -25.62 -20.25
C LYS A 34 23.85 -25.19 -19.49
N PRO A 35 24.16 -25.81 -18.31
CA PRO A 35 24.84 -25.21 -17.16
C PRO A 35 26.30 -25.66 -16.96
N ASN A 36 26.94 -25.15 -15.90
CA ASN A 36 28.07 -25.68 -15.12
C ASN A 36 28.26 -24.73 -13.92
N ASP A 37 28.85 -25.06 -12.77
CA ASP A 37 29.05 -26.28 -11.97
C ASP A 37 29.71 -25.76 -10.66
N ASN A 38 29.42 -26.42 -9.53
CA ASN A 38 30.23 -26.56 -8.30
C ASN A 38 30.79 -25.32 -7.56
N HIS A 39 30.37 -25.14 -6.30
CA HIS A 39 31.23 -25.52 -5.16
C HIS A 39 30.48 -25.51 -3.82
N ASP A 40 31.12 -26.13 -2.85
CA ASP A 40 30.65 -26.94 -1.74
C ASP A 40 31.17 -26.35 -0.41
N MET A 41 30.54 -26.77 0.70
CA MET A 41 31.02 -26.74 2.10
C MET A 41 31.16 -25.36 2.79
N SER A 42 30.94 -25.16 4.09
CA SER A 42 30.36 -25.97 5.17
C SER A 42 30.39 -25.13 6.46
N MET A 43 29.34 -25.28 7.28
CA MET A 43 29.39 -25.48 8.74
C MET A 43 29.72 -24.37 9.77
N HIS A 44 28.96 -24.51 10.87
CA HIS A 44 29.17 -24.13 12.28
C HIS A 44 28.81 -22.70 12.72
N CYS A 45 28.26 -22.43 13.91
CA CYS A 45 27.50 -23.15 14.95
C CYS A 45 27.35 -22.18 16.14
N GLN A 46 26.22 -22.24 16.88
CA GLN A 46 26.06 -21.91 18.32
C GLN A 46 26.16 -20.41 18.73
N HIS A 47 25.44 -19.84 19.72
CA HIS A 47 24.47 -20.26 20.75
C HIS A 47 23.82 -18.94 21.32
N VAL A 48 22.48 -18.82 21.50
CA VAL A 48 21.71 -18.82 22.80
C VAL A 48 21.74 -17.47 23.59
N PRO A 49 20.75 -17.04 24.42
CA PRO A 49 19.26 -17.18 24.49
C PRO A 49 18.48 -15.86 24.81
N ALA A 50 17.16 -16.00 25.01
CA ALA A 50 16.32 -15.41 26.08
C ALA A 50 15.18 -14.45 25.67
N ASP A 51 13.96 -15.01 25.71
CA ASP A 51 12.77 -14.59 26.47
C ASP A 51 12.44 -13.09 26.59
N CYS A 52 11.28 -12.69 26.07
CA CYS A 52 10.08 -12.45 26.89
C CYS A 52 8.95 -11.90 26.01
N GLU A 53 7.83 -12.64 25.99
CA GLU A 53 6.55 -12.16 25.51
C GLU A 53 6.08 -10.99 26.35
N ASP A 54 5.52 -9.96 25.71
CA ASP A 54 4.35 -9.32 26.33
C ASP A 54 3.34 -8.83 25.30
N SER A 55 2.10 -9.12 25.66
CA SER A 55 0.87 -8.95 24.92
C SER A 55 0.45 -7.49 24.76
N LYS A 56 -0.14 -7.12 23.59
CA LYS A 56 -1.28 -6.17 23.51
C LYS A 56 -1.97 -6.12 22.15
N VAL A 57 -3.28 -5.87 22.26
CA VAL A 57 -4.34 -5.97 21.28
C VAL A 57 -4.32 -4.81 20.28
N ASN A 58 -4.46 -5.17 19.00
CA ASN A 58 -4.53 -4.28 17.83
C ASN A 58 -5.84 -3.46 17.76
N LEU A 59 -5.68 -2.16 17.47
CA LEU A 59 -6.69 -1.33 16.80
C LEU A 59 -6.00 -0.67 15.60
N SER A 60 -6.27 -1.22 14.42
CA SER A 60 -5.56 -0.93 13.16
C SER A 60 -5.99 0.39 12.51
N VAL A 61 -5.05 1.31 12.36
CA VAL A 61 -5.00 2.30 11.27
C VAL A 61 -3.75 1.95 10.47
N SER A 62 -3.87 1.65 9.18
CA SER A 62 -2.74 1.22 8.33
C SER A 62 -1.77 2.38 8.10
N GLY A 63 -0.85 2.52 9.05
CA GLY A 63 0.27 3.44 9.10
C GLY A 63 1.53 2.84 8.52
N ASN A 64 2.48 3.68 8.11
CA ASN A 64 3.83 3.21 7.80
C ASN A 64 4.43 2.68 9.13
N ALA A 65 4.87 1.41 9.18
CA ALA A 65 5.34 0.77 10.43
C ALA A 65 6.48 1.55 11.12
N ASP A 66 7.20 2.39 10.37
CA ASP A 66 8.25 3.28 10.88
C ASP A 66 7.73 4.62 11.43
N ALA A 67 6.58 5.08 10.94
CA ALA A 67 5.90 6.22 11.55
C ALA A 67 5.27 5.83 12.89
N ASP A 68 4.96 4.54 13.09
CA ASP A 68 4.55 3.99 14.39
C ASP A 68 5.69 3.91 15.42
N ALA A 69 6.95 4.11 15.01
CA ALA A 69 8.10 4.23 15.90
C ALA A 69 8.27 5.65 16.48
N LEU A 70 7.61 6.68 15.93
CA LEU A 70 7.64 8.05 16.47
C LEU A 70 6.87 8.09 17.78
N LYS A 71 7.53 8.21 18.92
CA LYS A 71 6.88 7.99 20.23
C LYS A 71 6.13 9.22 20.72
N GLU A 72 6.49 10.40 20.23
CA GLU A 72 5.93 11.66 20.72
C GLU A 72 5.40 12.54 19.58
N PRO A 73 4.09 12.45 19.24
CA PRO A 73 3.45 13.50 18.49
C PRO A 73 3.42 14.79 19.32
N GLY A 74 4.37 15.70 19.09
CA GLY A 74 4.15 17.13 19.27
C GLY A 74 4.63 17.80 20.57
N GLU A 75 5.63 17.27 21.29
CA GLU A 75 6.20 18.04 22.43
C GLU A 75 7.15 19.16 21.95
N SER A 76 7.87 18.99 20.83
CA SER A 76 8.65 20.08 20.24
C SER A 76 9.06 19.84 18.78
N ILE A 77 9.27 20.92 18.02
CA ILE A 77 9.82 20.88 16.65
C ILE A 77 11.13 20.08 16.62
N PHE A 78 12.01 20.33 17.60
CA PHE A 78 13.30 19.65 17.72
C PHE A 78 13.15 18.16 18.03
N GLY A 79 12.24 17.79 18.92
CA GLY A 79 11.93 16.40 19.24
C GLY A 79 11.51 15.61 18.01
N THR A 80 10.54 16.13 17.26
CA THR A 80 10.06 15.45 16.04
C THR A 80 11.14 15.33 14.96
N LEU A 81 11.96 16.37 14.75
CA LEU A 81 13.09 16.29 13.82
C LEU A 81 14.13 15.25 14.27
N SER A 82 14.43 15.20 15.57
CA SER A 82 15.38 14.23 16.14
C SER A 82 14.90 12.79 16.00
N GLU A 83 13.63 12.51 16.32
CA GLU A 83 13.05 11.16 16.17
C GLU A 83 13.04 10.70 14.71
N ILE A 84 12.66 11.59 13.79
CA ILE A 84 12.66 11.27 12.36
C ILE A 84 14.09 11.05 11.86
N ASN A 85 15.05 11.90 12.23
CA ASN A 85 16.45 11.69 11.86
C ASN A 85 17.00 10.36 12.36
N GLN A 86 16.75 9.99 13.62
CA GLN A 86 17.15 8.70 14.18
C GLN A 86 16.53 7.53 13.41
N THR A 87 15.26 7.65 13.02
CA THR A 87 14.56 6.62 12.23
C THR A 87 15.16 6.48 10.83
N LEU A 88 15.51 7.61 10.19
CA LEU A 88 16.16 7.63 8.88
C LEU A 88 17.56 7.01 8.92
N GLU A 89 18.32 7.23 10.00
CA GLU A 89 19.66 6.64 10.17
C GLU A 89 19.65 5.13 10.44
N GLN A 90 18.55 4.58 10.97
CA GLN A 90 18.43 3.16 11.31
C GLN A 90 18.12 2.25 10.12
N LYS A 91 17.80 2.81 8.93
CA LYS A 91 17.42 2.04 7.75
C LYS A 91 18.04 2.59 6.48
N GLU A 92 18.05 1.78 5.42
CA GLU A 92 18.50 2.20 4.10
C GLU A 92 17.41 3.02 3.39
N TYR A 93 17.49 4.35 3.49
CA TYR A 93 16.67 5.29 2.72
C TYR A 93 17.43 5.91 1.55
N ASP A 94 16.69 6.27 0.50
CA ASP A 94 17.22 7.09 -0.60
C ASP A 94 17.33 8.55 -0.14
N TRP A 95 18.51 8.91 0.37
CA TRP A 95 18.82 10.25 0.89
C TRP A 95 18.59 11.38 -0.13
N SER A 96 18.55 11.09 -1.44
CA SER A 96 18.24 12.09 -2.46
C SER A 96 16.79 12.59 -2.44
N LYS A 97 15.90 11.87 -1.73
CA LYS A 97 14.47 12.21 -1.58
C LYS A 97 14.13 12.82 -0.22
N ILE A 98 15.10 12.86 0.70
CA ILE A 98 14.88 13.35 2.05
C ILE A 98 14.83 14.89 2.05
N ASP A 99 13.79 15.45 2.66
CA ASP A 99 13.56 16.90 2.76
C ASP A 99 13.20 17.29 4.20
N MET A 100 14.23 17.40 5.04
CA MET A 100 14.09 17.81 6.43
C MET A 100 13.69 19.29 6.58
N ASP A 101 13.99 20.12 5.58
CA ASP A 101 13.62 21.53 5.58
C ASP A 101 12.11 21.69 5.38
N ALA A 102 11.49 20.94 4.47
CA ALA A 102 10.04 20.91 4.30
C ALA A 102 9.31 20.45 5.57
N LEU A 103 9.86 19.45 6.27
CA LEU A 103 9.34 19.04 7.58
C LEU A 103 9.48 20.16 8.61
N TRP A 104 10.65 20.80 8.71
CA TRP A 104 10.86 21.91 9.65
C TRP A 104 9.91 23.08 9.39
N GLU A 105 9.69 23.45 8.13
CA GLU A 105 8.75 24.50 7.75
C GLU A 105 7.31 24.14 8.15
N HIS A 106 6.91 22.89 7.95
CA HIS A 106 5.61 22.39 8.39
C HIS A 106 5.44 22.45 9.91
N LEU A 107 6.43 21.98 10.67
CA LEU A 107 6.40 22.02 12.14
C LEU A 107 6.38 23.46 12.67
N ARG A 108 7.09 24.39 12.00
CA ARG A 108 7.04 25.83 12.31
C ARG A 108 5.65 26.40 12.07
N ASP A 109 4.99 26.01 10.97
CA ASP A 109 3.62 26.43 10.67
C ASP A 109 2.62 25.86 11.70
N MET A 110 2.76 24.60 12.10
CA MET A 110 1.93 24.01 13.16
C MET A 110 2.09 24.76 14.49
N ASN A 111 3.32 25.07 14.89
CA ASN A 111 3.58 25.84 16.10
C ASN A 111 3.00 27.28 16.01
N ALA A 112 3.22 27.96 14.88
CA ALA A 112 2.70 29.32 14.67
C ALA A 112 1.17 29.36 14.61
N LEU A 113 0.53 28.31 14.07
CA LEU A 113 -0.93 28.19 14.08
C LEU A 113 -1.49 28.19 15.51
N MET A 114 -0.81 27.51 16.42
CA MET A 114 -1.23 27.36 17.82
C MET A 114 -0.88 28.58 18.68
N THR A 115 0.25 29.24 18.40
CA THR A 115 0.81 30.29 19.27
C THR A 115 0.63 31.71 18.75
N GLN A 116 0.40 31.88 17.45
CA GLN A 116 0.38 33.19 16.78
C GLN A 116 -0.94 33.48 16.03
N THR A 117 -2.03 32.81 16.41
CA THR A 117 -3.36 33.06 15.83
C THR A 117 -4.37 33.46 16.89
N THR A 118 -5.37 34.23 16.46
CA THR A 118 -6.56 34.53 17.24
C THR A 118 -7.71 33.69 16.71
N VAL A 119 -8.38 32.96 17.61
CA VAL A 119 -9.49 32.08 17.27
C VAL A 119 -10.75 32.56 17.98
N VAL A 120 -11.74 33.01 17.21
CA VAL A 120 -13.07 33.34 17.71
C VAL A 120 -14.01 32.16 17.44
N LYS A 121 -14.68 31.68 18.48
CA LYS A 121 -15.55 30.49 18.42
C LYS A 121 -17.01 30.87 18.66
N THR A 122 -17.90 30.34 17.85
CA THR A 122 -19.36 30.50 17.99
C THR A 122 -20.00 29.12 18.00
N LYS A 123 -20.60 28.73 19.13
CA LYS A 123 -21.37 27.48 19.21
C LYS A 123 -22.60 27.57 18.32
N LEU A 124 -22.84 26.53 17.53
CA LEU A 124 -24.03 26.36 16.72
C LEU A 124 -24.89 25.25 17.34
N LYS A 125 -26.20 25.25 17.06
CA LYS A 125 -27.10 24.17 17.54
C LYS A 125 -26.62 22.77 17.12
N ASN A 126 -26.01 22.67 15.94
CA ASN A 126 -25.53 21.42 15.33
C ASN A 126 -24.01 21.35 15.17
N GLY A 127 -23.24 22.17 15.90
CA GLY A 127 -21.77 22.13 15.81
C GLY A 127 -21.07 23.39 16.29
N LEU A 128 -20.03 23.79 15.56
CA LEU A 128 -19.15 24.91 15.92
C LEU A 128 -18.70 25.68 14.67
N ARG A 129 -18.72 27.01 14.77
CA ARG A 129 -18.04 27.92 13.83
C ARG A 129 -16.82 28.51 14.49
N MET A 130 -15.72 28.60 13.75
CA MET A 130 -14.43 29.11 14.22
C MET A 130 -13.87 30.07 13.18
N THR A 131 -13.52 31.28 13.60
CA THR A 131 -12.82 32.25 12.75
C THR A 131 -11.40 32.39 13.27
N VAL A 132 -10.44 32.04 12.42
CA VAL A 132 -9.01 31.99 12.75
C VAL A 132 -8.29 33.06 11.94
N LYS A 133 -7.62 33.99 12.62
CA LYS A 133 -6.90 35.11 11.99
C LYS A 133 -5.52 35.28 12.62
N SER A 134 -4.62 35.93 11.90
CA SER A 134 -3.33 36.35 12.47
C SER A 134 -2.89 37.70 11.91
N SER A 135 -2.20 38.47 12.74
CA SER A 135 -1.53 39.71 12.36
C SER A 135 -0.06 39.49 12.01
N THR A 136 0.60 38.45 12.54
CA THR A 136 2.01 38.16 12.31
C THR A 136 2.25 37.52 10.94
N PRO A 137 3.42 37.71 10.31
CA PRO A 137 3.76 37.05 9.05
C PRO A 137 3.69 35.52 9.15
N ASP A 138 4.27 34.93 10.20
CA ASP A 138 4.29 33.48 10.41
C ASP A 138 2.90 32.92 10.66
N GLY A 139 2.09 33.57 11.50
CA GLY A 139 0.72 33.13 11.75
C GLY A 139 -0.16 33.23 10.51
N LYS A 140 0.02 34.27 9.67
CA LYS A 140 -0.68 34.38 8.37
C LYS A 140 -0.29 33.25 7.42
N ARG A 141 1.00 32.90 7.34
CA ARG A 141 1.47 31.78 6.53
C ARG A 141 0.88 30.45 7.03
N ALA A 142 1.00 30.18 8.34
CA ALA A 142 0.45 28.98 8.98
C ALA A 142 -1.06 28.83 8.74
N VAL A 143 -1.83 29.90 8.91
CA VAL A 143 -3.28 29.91 8.66
C VAL A 143 -3.62 29.55 7.21
N ASN A 144 -2.84 30.04 6.24
CA ASN A 144 -3.06 29.74 4.82
C ASN A 144 -2.67 28.32 4.44
N ASN A 145 -1.61 27.77 5.05
CA ASN A 145 -1.11 26.45 4.72
C ASN A 145 -1.88 25.35 5.45
N MET A 146 -2.16 25.53 6.74
CA MET A 146 -2.66 24.46 7.60
C MET A 146 -4.18 24.29 7.55
N ILE A 147 -4.97 25.38 7.53
CA ILE A 147 -6.43 25.28 7.65
C ILE A 147 -7.07 24.55 6.46
N PRO A 148 -6.78 24.93 5.19
CA PRO A 148 -7.36 24.22 4.05
C PRO A 148 -6.94 22.74 3.99
N ALA A 149 -5.69 22.46 4.35
CA ALA A 149 -5.12 21.12 4.32
C ALA A 149 -5.79 20.20 5.36
N HIS A 150 -5.82 20.61 6.63
CA HIS A 150 -6.45 19.83 7.70
C HIS A 150 -7.96 19.71 7.51
N SER A 151 -8.63 20.76 7.03
CA SER A 151 -10.07 20.71 6.74
C SER A 151 -10.38 19.67 5.66
N ALA A 152 -9.56 19.59 4.60
CA ALA A 152 -9.73 18.60 3.54
C ALA A 152 -9.46 17.16 4.03
N PHE A 153 -8.39 16.97 4.81
CA PHE A 153 -8.06 15.68 5.41
C PHE A 153 -9.18 15.17 6.31
N LEU A 154 -9.63 16.00 7.27
CA LEU A 154 -10.68 15.64 8.23
C LEU A 154 -12.02 15.39 7.54
N SER A 155 -12.33 16.09 6.45
CA SER A 155 -13.52 15.78 5.63
C SER A 155 -13.44 14.38 5.01
N GLY A 156 -12.23 13.91 4.70
CA GLY A 156 -11.96 12.57 4.20
C GLY A 156 -12.15 11.48 5.26
N VAL A 157 -11.72 11.72 6.50
CA VAL A 157 -11.71 10.69 7.56
C VAL A 157 -12.92 10.76 8.52
N ARG A 158 -13.44 11.94 8.84
CA ARG A 158 -14.59 12.14 9.73
C ARG A 158 -15.90 12.16 8.95
N LYS A 159 -16.38 10.99 8.52
CA LYS A 159 -17.59 10.84 7.68
C LYS A 159 -18.89 11.40 8.30
N LEU A 160 -18.95 11.51 9.63
CA LEU A 160 -20.10 12.06 10.35
C LEU A 160 -20.06 13.58 10.49
N TRP A 161 -18.98 14.24 10.05
CA TRP A 161 -18.80 15.68 10.16
C TRP A 161 -18.94 16.33 8.79
N LYS A 162 -19.74 17.40 8.71
CA LYS A 162 -19.78 18.32 7.57
C LYS A 162 -18.85 19.48 7.90
N ILE A 163 -17.68 19.50 7.26
CA ILE A 163 -16.64 20.51 7.45
C ILE A 163 -16.62 21.41 6.21
N ASN A 164 -16.80 22.71 6.44
CA ASN A 164 -16.68 23.74 5.42
C ASN A 164 -15.70 24.81 5.89
N TYR A 165 -14.97 25.42 4.98
CA TYR A 165 -14.15 26.58 5.28
C TYR A 165 -14.21 27.61 4.16
N SER A 166 -14.06 28.89 4.51
CA SER A 166 -14.04 30.00 3.58
C SER A 166 -12.93 30.96 3.97
N LYS A 167 -12.24 31.50 2.95
CA LYS A 167 -11.21 32.51 3.17
C LYS A 167 -11.86 33.84 3.56
N GLU A 168 -11.29 34.51 4.56
CA GLU A 168 -11.67 35.84 4.99
C GLU A 168 -10.46 36.78 5.01
N ALA A 169 -10.69 38.09 5.14
CA ALA A 169 -9.63 39.06 5.38
C ALA A 169 -8.82 38.66 6.63
N GLY A 170 -7.53 38.35 6.42
CA GLY A 170 -6.60 37.98 7.48
C GLY A 170 -6.70 36.54 7.99
N GLY A 171 -7.47 35.66 7.35
CA GLY A 171 -7.51 34.24 7.73
C GLY A 171 -8.65 33.42 7.12
N TYR A 172 -9.26 32.55 7.93
CA TYR A 172 -10.33 31.65 7.50
C TYR A 172 -11.44 31.53 8.54
N THR A 173 -12.65 31.26 8.06
CA THR A 173 -13.74 30.74 8.87
C THR A 173 -13.97 29.28 8.53
N ILE A 174 -14.03 28.46 9.58
CA ILE A 174 -14.29 27.03 9.52
C ILE A 174 -15.64 26.78 10.21
N THR A 175 -16.50 25.99 9.58
CA THR A 175 -17.75 25.52 10.16
C THR A 175 -17.76 24.01 10.16
N VAL A 176 -17.90 23.41 11.34
CA VAL A 176 -17.95 21.96 11.55
C VAL A 176 -19.29 21.63 12.17
N THR A 177 -20.07 20.77 11.52
CA THR A 177 -21.41 20.39 11.97
C THR A 177 -21.63 18.88 11.86
N SER A 178 -22.59 18.36 12.61
CA SER A 178 -23.04 16.97 12.51
C SER A 178 -24.54 16.88 12.77
N ASP A 179 -25.16 15.82 12.26
CA ASP A 179 -26.56 15.48 12.56
C ASP A 179 -26.65 14.51 13.77
N THR A 180 -25.51 14.01 14.27
CA THR A 180 -25.44 13.05 15.38
C THR A 180 -25.19 13.78 16.71
N PRO A 181 -26.05 13.61 17.74
CA PRO A 181 -25.93 14.33 19.02
C PRO A 181 -24.58 14.17 19.73
N SER A 182 -24.02 12.96 19.78
CA SER A 182 -22.71 12.70 20.40
C SER A 182 -21.58 13.42 19.66
N GLU A 183 -21.64 13.48 18.33
CA GLU A 183 -20.66 14.18 17.52
C GLU A 183 -20.78 15.70 17.66
N ILE A 184 -21.99 16.24 17.79
CA ILE A 184 -22.19 17.68 18.06
C ILE A 184 -21.48 18.07 19.37
N ILE A 185 -21.67 17.28 20.44
CA ILE A 185 -21.02 17.50 21.73
C ILE A 185 -19.50 17.43 21.57
N LYS A 186 -19.00 16.41 20.85
CA LYS A 186 -17.57 16.23 20.58
C LYS A 186 -16.97 17.42 19.81
N ILE A 187 -17.60 17.87 18.72
CA ILE A 187 -17.16 19.02 17.92
C ILE A 187 -17.04 20.28 18.79
N GLN A 188 -18.06 20.54 19.63
CA GLN A 188 -18.08 21.70 20.50
C GLN A 188 -17.03 21.63 21.62
N ALA A 189 -16.77 20.43 22.14
CA ALA A 189 -15.78 20.20 23.18
C ALA A 189 -14.35 20.34 22.66
N LEU A 190 -14.06 19.80 21.48
CA LEU A 190 -12.73 19.85 20.87
C LEU A 190 -12.27 21.28 20.56
N GLY A 191 -13.20 22.13 20.12
CA GLY A 191 -12.84 23.48 19.68
C GLY A 191 -11.83 23.46 18.53
N PHE A 192 -11.07 24.55 18.38
CA PHE A 192 -10.08 24.65 17.31
C PHE A 192 -8.87 23.77 17.55
N SER A 193 -8.25 23.84 18.73
CA SER A 193 -7.07 23.06 19.07
C SER A 193 -7.33 21.57 18.91
N GLY A 194 -8.44 21.07 19.48
CA GLY A 194 -8.84 19.68 19.37
C GLY A 194 -9.15 19.26 17.93
N PHE A 195 -9.73 20.15 17.12
CA PHE A 195 -9.94 19.94 15.68
C PHE A 195 -8.62 19.78 14.93
N MET A 196 -7.62 20.61 15.20
CA MET A 196 -6.33 20.59 14.51
C MET A 196 -5.48 19.35 14.84
N ILE A 197 -5.65 18.77 16.02
CA ILE A 197 -4.92 17.57 16.48
C ILE A 197 -5.75 16.28 16.39
N GLN A 198 -6.89 16.30 15.70
CA GLN A 198 -7.72 15.11 15.55
C GLN A 198 -7.04 14.06 14.67
N ASP A 199 -7.13 12.81 15.13
CA ASP A 199 -6.59 11.62 14.47
C ASP A 199 -5.06 11.66 14.39
N ASP A 200 -4.39 10.52 14.62
CA ASP A 200 -2.92 10.40 14.70
C ASP A 200 -2.21 10.54 13.33
N HIS A 201 -2.72 11.44 12.49
CA HIS A 201 -2.26 11.62 11.12
C HIS A 201 -0.97 12.42 11.03
N HIS A 202 -0.59 13.18 12.08
CA HIS A 202 0.63 13.98 12.10
C HIS A 202 1.89 13.13 12.07
N ARG A 203 1.94 11.97 12.73
CA ARG A 203 3.11 11.06 12.68
C ARG A 203 3.38 10.60 11.25
N PHE A 204 2.34 10.08 10.59
CA PHE A 204 2.41 9.64 9.20
C PHE A 204 2.69 10.80 8.24
N HIS A 205 2.11 11.97 8.50
CA HIS A 205 2.29 13.15 7.66
C HIS A 205 3.70 13.73 7.78
N HIS A 206 4.23 13.88 8.99
CA HIS A 206 5.58 14.39 9.24
C HIS A 206 6.63 13.46 8.66
N PHE A 207 6.49 12.16 8.88
CA PHE A 207 7.40 11.18 8.28
C PHE A 207 7.36 11.24 6.75
N GLY A 208 6.15 11.28 6.16
CA GLY A 208 5.98 11.42 4.71
C GLY A 208 6.48 12.74 4.13
N LEU A 209 6.47 13.83 4.89
CA LEU A 209 7.09 15.09 4.48
C LEU A 209 8.61 14.96 4.43
N ALA A 210 9.22 14.39 5.46
CA ALA A 210 10.67 14.19 5.51
C ALA A 210 11.16 13.22 4.44
N THR A 211 10.39 12.19 4.08
CA THR A 211 10.79 11.18 3.09
C THR A 211 10.40 11.52 1.65
N GLY A 212 9.70 12.65 1.43
CA GLY A 212 9.12 13.00 0.13
C GLY A 212 7.89 12.16 -0.26
N GLU A 213 7.44 11.24 0.60
CA GLU A 213 6.21 10.46 0.45
C GLU A 213 4.96 11.22 0.93
N ASN A 214 4.77 12.45 0.46
CA ASN A 214 3.68 13.29 0.92
C ASN A 214 2.32 12.70 0.47
N ARG A 215 1.59 12.08 1.41
CA ARG A 215 0.23 11.52 1.21
C ARG A 215 -0.84 12.59 0.90
N MET A 216 -0.49 13.88 0.86
CA MET A 216 -1.35 14.98 0.42
C MET A 216 -0.95 15.58 -0.94
N SER A 217 -0.40 14.77 -1.84
CA SER A 217 -0.24 15.17 -3.24
C SER A 217 -1.61 15.51 -3.84
N LYS A 218 -1.71 16.70 -4.44
CA LYS A 218 -2.89 17.16 -5.17
C LYS A 218 -2.52 17.36 -6.63
N PHE A 219 -3.34 16.82 -7.53
CA PHE A 219 -3.29 17.19 -8.94
C PHE A 219 -4.06 18.50 -9.11
N ILE A 220 -3.37 19.61 -9.36
CA ILE A 220 -4.00 20.87 -9.75
C ILE A 220 -4.10 20.88 -11.28
N VAL A 221 -5.30 20.61 -11.79
CA VAL A 221 -5.56 20.61 -13.24
C VAL A 221 -6.24 21.92 -13.62
N THR A 222 -5.57 22.72 -14.45
CA THR A 222 -6.16 23.94 -15.03
C THR A 222 -6.82 23.57 -16.36
N GLY A 223 -8.13 23.80 -16.48
CA GLY A 223 -8.93 23.42 -17.65
C GLY A 223 -8.76 24.32 -18.88
N ALA A 224 -9.66 24.13 -19.85
CA ALA A 224 -9.78 24.89 -21.11
C ALA A 224 -8.64 24.75 -22.13
N GLN A 225 -7.83 23.68 -22.02
CA GLN A 225 -6.79 23.36 -23.00
C GLN A 225 -7.22 22.14 -23.84
N THR A 226 -7.07 22.22 -25.16
CA THR A 226 -7.20 21.04 -26.03
C THR A 226 -5.90 20.24 -25.96
N LEU A 227 -5.98 18.94 -25.67
CA LEU A 227 -4.81 18.07 -25.65
C LEU A 227 -4.40 17.70 -27.08
N SER A 228 -3.14 17.91 -27.43
CA SER A 228 -2.55 17.47 -28.70
C SER A 228 -1.15 16.92 -28.48
N GLY A 229 -0.86 15.74 -29.04
CA GLY A 229 0.45 15.11 -28.92
C GLY A 229 0.36 13.58 -28.95
N ASN A 230 1.48 12.93 -28.66
CA ASN A 230 1.57 11.48 -28.54
C ASN A 230 1.90 11.10 -27.10
N ILE A 231 1.31 10.00 -26.62
CA ILE A 231 1.66 9.40 -25.33
C ILE A 231 2.10 7.95 -25.57
N GLU A 232 3.11 7.51 -24.83
CA GLU A 232 3.49 6.11 -24.80
C GLU A 232 2.75 5.41 -23.67
N ALA A 233 2.01 4.34 -24.00
CA ALA A 233 1.31 3.56 -23.00
C ALA A 233 2.32 2.74 -22.18
N SER A 234 2.26 2.88 -20.86
CA SER A 234 3.07 2.07 -19.95
C SER A 234 2.61 0.60 -19.93
N GLY A 235 3.47 -0.27 -19.43
CA GLY A 235 3.17 -1.68 -19.22
C GLY A 235 1.87 -1.92 -18.46
N ASN A 236 1.18 -3.01 -18.79
CA ASN A 236 -0.09 -3.34 -18.16
C ASN A 236 0.13 -3.94 -16.76
N LYS A 237 -0.29 -3.21 -15.71
CA LYS A 237 -0.26 -3.69 -14.32
C LYS A 237 -0.91 -5.07 -14.14
N ASN A 238 -2.08 -5.27 -14.75
CA ASN A 238 -2.88 -6.48 -14.55
C ASN A 238 -2.27 -7.70 -15.25
N GLU A 239 -1.30 -7.49 -16.15
CA GLU A 239 -0.46 -8.55 -16.70
C GLU A 239 0.84 -8.71 -15.90
N ALA A 240 1.46 -7.60 -15.49
CA ALA A 240 2.70 -7.62 -14.73
C ALA A 240 2.55 -8.33 -13.37
N LEU A 241 1.46 -8.10 -12.64
CA LEU A 241 1.22 -8.75 -11.34
C LEU A 241 1.19 -10.29 -11.41
N PRO A 242 0.36 -10.94 -12.26
CA PRO A 242 0.37 -12.39 -12.38
C PRO A 242 1.68 -12.94 -12.95
N VAL A 243 2.34 -12.24 -13.87
CA VAL A 243 3.67 -12.64 -14.38
C VAL A 243 4.72 -12.64 -13.26
N LEU A 244 4.73 -11.60 -12.42
CA LEU A 244 5.61 -11.52 -11.25
C LEU A 244 5.36 -12.65 -10.25
N ALA A 245 4.10 -12.96 -9.95
CA ALA A 245 3.77 -14.10 -9.10
C ALA A 245 4.21 -15.43 -9.74
N ALA A 246 3.94 -15.62 -11.03
CA ALA A 246 4.32 -16.81 -11.78
C ALA A 246 5.85 -16.98 -11.88
N ALA A 247 6.60 -15.89 -11.86
CA ALA A 247 8.06 -15.93 -11.89
C ALA A 247 8.64 -16.81 -10.78
N MET A 248 7.99 -16.89 -9.60
CA MET A 248 8.39 -17.76 -8.49
C MET A 248 8.43 -19.25 -8.83
N LEU A 249 7.73 -19.68 -9.87
CA LEU A 249 7.73 -21.07 -10.35
C LEU A 249 9.01 -21.43 -11.13
N SER A 250 9.81 -20.45 -11.53
CA SER A 250 11.05 -20.68 -12.28
C SER A 250 12.22 -20.94 -11.34
N ASP A 251 13.05 -21.93 -11.66
CA ASP A 251 14.33 -22.21 -11.02
C ASP A 251 15.49 -21.45 -11.68
N THR A 252 15.27 -20.86 -12.85
CA THR A 252 16.27 -20.10 -13.60
C THR A 252 15.97 -18.60 -13.54
N PRO A 253 17.00 -17.73 -13.62
CA PRO A 253 16.80 -16.29 -13.74
C PRO A 253 15.88 -15.93 -14.90
N LEU A 254 14.93 -15.03 -14.66
CA LEU A 254 14.00 -14.48 -15.64
C LEU A 254 14.29 -13.00 -15.83
N ARG A 255 14.20 -12.53 -17.08
CA ARG A 255 14.25 -11.09 -17.39
C ARG A 255 12.88 -10.65 -17.88
N LEU A 256 12.26 -9.74 -17.15
CA LEU A 256 10.93 -9.21 -17.41
C LEU A 256 11.04 -7.78 -17.93
N PHE A 257 10.43 -7.52 -19.07
CA PHE A 257 10.44 -6.22 -19.76
C PHE A 257 9.08 -5.55 -19.65
N ASN A 258 9.06 -4.23 -19.89
CA ASN A 258 7.83 -3.42 -19.90
C ASN A 258 7.03 -3.53 -18.58
N ILE A 259 7.75 -3.58 -17.45
CA ILE A 259 7.15 -3.56 -16.12
C ILE A 259 6.82 -2.10 -15.74
N PRO A 260 5.56 -1.75 -15.42
CA PRO A 260 5.19 -0.37 -15.12
C PRO A 260 5.70 0.06 -13.74
N GLN A 261 6.13 1.32 -13.64
CA GLN A 261 6.63 1.92 -12.40
C GLN A 261 5.48 2.49 -11.56
N ILE A 262 4.80 1.62 -10.82
CA ILE A 262 3.65 1.99 -9.99
C ILE A 262 3.68 1.25 -8.66
N ASN A 263 2.96 1.79 -7.67
CA ASN A 263 3.02 1.30 -6.28
C ASN A 263 2.62 -0.17 -6.15
N ASP A 264 1.61 -0.65 -6.88
CA ASP A 264 1.21 -2.07 -6.84
C ASP A 264 2.35 -3.00 -7.28
N ILE A 265 3.15 -2.59 -8.27
CA ILE A 265 4.29 -3.37 -8.74
C ILE A 265 5.43 -3.31 -7.73
N ALA A 266 5.71 -2.12 -7.17
CA ALA A 266 6.71 -1.98 -6.12
C ALA A 266 6.37 -2.86 -4.91
N ALA A 267 5.11 -2.87 -4.46
CA ALA A 267 4.61 -3.73 -3.39
C ALA A 267 4.77 -5.22 -3.74
N MET A 268 4.38 -5.64 -4.95
CA MET A 268 4.56 -7.04 -5.38
C MET A 268 6.04 -7.46 -5.38
N ILE A 269 6.95 -6.59 -5.82
CA ILE A 269 8.40 -6.84 -5.79
C ILE A 269 8.90 -6.96 -4.34
N SER A 270 8.44 -6.10 -3.43
CA SER A 270 8.78 -6.19 -2.00
C SER A 270 8.30 -7.49 -1.38
N ILE A 271 7.07 -7.93 -1.70
CA ILE A 271 6.54 -9.23 -1.24
C ILE A 271 7.38 -10.37 -1.81
N LEU A 272 7.75 -10.36 -3.09
CA LEU A 272 8.63 -11.38 -3.67
C LEU A 272 9.97 -11.46 -2.91
N ARG A 273 10.58 -10.32 -2.60
CA ARG A 273 11.84 -10.22 -1.84
C ARG A 273 11.70 -10.77 -0.42
N SER A 274 10.54 -10.62 0.24
CA SER A 274 10.33 -11.15 1.59
C SER A 274 10.40 -12.68 1.64
N PHE A 275 10.08 -13.35 0.53
CA PHE A 275 10.26 -14.81 0.36
C PHE A 275 11.67 -15.21 -0.09
N GLY A 276 12.61 -14.29 -0.18
CA GLY A 276 13.99 -14.54 -0.63
C GLY A 276 14.20 -14.41 -2.15
N THR A 277 13.23 -13.88 -2.90
CA THR A 277 13.42 -13.63 -4.34
C THR A 277 14.39 -12.47 -4.55
N GLN A 278 15.44 -12.70 -5.35
CA GLN A 278 16.31 -11.63 -5.83
C GLN A 278 15.63 -10.93 -7.01
N ALA A 279 15.10 -9.75 -6.77
CA ALA A 279 14.47 -8.92 -7.79
C ALA A 279 15.31 -7.66 -8.04
N GLU A 280 16.11 -7.66 -9.09
CA GLU A 280 17.01 -6.57 -9.44
C GLU A 280 16.43 -5.74 -10.59
N GLN A 281 16.32 -4.43 -10.39
CA GLN A 281 15.94 -3.54 -11.47
C GLN A 281 17.18 -3.25 -12.33
N LYS A 282 17.14 -3.67 -13.59
CA LYS A 282 18.24 -3.42 -14.54
C LYS A 282 18.07 -2.12 -15.29
N ASP A 283 16.82 -1.70 -15.46
CA ASP A 283 16.47 -0.49 -16.20
C ASP A 283 15.11 0.04 -15.75
N LYS A 284 14.70 1.21 -16.24
CA LYS A 284 13.44 1.87 -15.82
C LYS A 284 12.24 0.92 -15.77
N ASN A 285 12.07 0.07 -16.79
CA ASN A 285 10.93 -0.84 -16.92
C ASN A 285 11.36 -2.32 -17.04
N THR A 286 12.55 -2.68 -16.55
CA THR A 286 13.11 -4.03 -16.70
C THR A 286 13.61 -4.58 -15.35
N TYR A 287 13.15 -5.79 -15.02
CA TYR A 287 13.59 -6.52 -13.83
C TYR A 287 14.23 -7.86 -14.19
N THR A 288 15.31 -8.21 -13.50
CA THR A 288 15.80 -9.58 -13.42
C THR A 288 15.27 -10.19 -12.13
N ILE A 289 14.55 -11.31 -12.24
CA ILE A 289 13.97 -12.06 -11.13
C ILE A 289 14.70 -13.39 -11.03
N HIS A 290 15.26 -13.68 -9.87
CA HIS A 290 15.91 -14.94 -9.58
C HIS A 290 15.41 -15.49 -8.24
N ASN A 291 14.75 -16.64 -8.29
CA ASN A 291 14.26 -17.32 -7.10
C ASN A 291 15.36 -18.28 -6.65
N GLY A 292 16.16 -17.86 -5.67
CA GLY A 292 17.12 -18.75 -5.03
C GLY A 292 16.44 -19.73 -4.08
N GLN A 293 17.03 -19.92 -2.90
CA GLN A 293 16.38 -20.64 -1.81
C GLN A 293 15.25 -19.79 -1.24
N LEU A 294 14.03 -20.00 -1.75
CA LEU A 294 12.84 -19.36 -1.19
C LEU A 294 12.63 -19.87 0.24
N THR A 295 12.34 -18.97 1.15
CA THR A 295 12.06 -19.31 2.55
C THR A 295 10.58 -19.12 2.84
N GLU A 296 10.01 -20.04 3.63
CA GLU A 296 8.70 -19.85 4.24
C GLU A 296 8.84 -18.91 5.46
N SER A 297 9.54 -17.79 5.28
CA SER A 297 9.64 -16.74 6.29
C SER A 297 8.24 -16.24 6.64
N ALA A 298 8.07 -15.75 7.87
CA ALA A 298 6.84 -15.10 8.27
C ALA A 298 6.57 -13.94 7.30
N VAL A 299 5.57 -14.13 6.45
CA VAL A 299 5.14 -13.14 5.47
C VAL A 299 4.84 -11.84 6.21
N ASP A 300 5.46 -10.76 5.77
CA ASP A 300 5.12 -9.44 6.27
C ASP A 300 3.63 -9.18 5.98
N LEU A 301 2.84 -9.18 7.06
CA LEU A 301 1.39 -9.07 7.02
C LEU A 301 0.96 -7.76 6.38
N ASP A 302 1.64 -6.67 6.67
CA ASP A 302 1.30 -5.34 6.20
C ASP A 302 1.62 -5.22 4.71
N LEU A 303 2.75 -5.79 4.26
CA LEU A 303 3.08 -5.86 2.84
C LEU A 303 2.10 -6.74 2.06
N PHE A 304 1.76 -7.94 2.55
CA PHE A 304 0.87 -8.83 1.82
C PHE A 304 -0.57 -8.32 1.73
N THR A 305 -1.02 -7.58 2.75
CA THR A 305 -2.34 -6.95 2.77
C THR A 305 -2.39 -5.63 2.00
N SER A 306 -1.23 -5.02 1.68
CA SER A 306 -1.17 -3.73 0.96
C SER A 306 -1.80 -3.76 -0.43
N ILE A 307 -1.73 -4.90 -1.12
CA ILE A 307 -2.27 -5.07 -2.48
C ILE A 307 -3.16 -6.30 -2.56
N ARG A 308 -4.27 -6.19 -3.29
CA ARG A 308 -5.13 -7.35 -3.56
C ARG A 308 -4.44 -8.42 -4.41
N GLY A 309 -3.51 -7.99 -5.25
CA GLY A 309 -2.76 -8.85 -6.18
C GLY A 309 -1.85 -9.87 -5.50
N SER A 310 -1.54 -9.71 -4.21
CA SER A 310 -0.72 -10.65 -3.43
C SER A 310 -1.30 -12.07 -3.43
N PHE A 311 -2.62 -12.20 -3.51
CA PHE A 311 -3.32 -13.48 -3.60
C PHE A 311 -2.87 -14.35 -4.80
N LEU A 312 -2.35 -13.75 -5.87
CA LEU A 312 -1.84 -14.48 -7.03
C LEU A 312 -0.63 -15.37 -6.69
N MET A 313 0.06 -15.10 -5.57
CA MET A 313 1.21 -15.87 -5.10
C MET A 313 0.84 -17.18 -4.41
N VAL A 314 -0.44 -17.40 -4.06
CA VAL A 314 -0.89 -18.63 -3.37
C VAL A 314 -0.44 -19.88 -4.11
N VAL A 315 -0.65 -19.95 -5.43
CA VAL A 315 -0.31 -21.13 -6.23
C VAL A 315 1.21 -21.35 -6.35
N PRO A 316 2.02 -20.34 -6.74
CA PRO A 316 3.46 -20.50 -6.75
C PRO A 316 4.07 -20.91 -5.41
N LEU A 317 3.64 -20.26 -4.32
CA LEU A 317 4.13 -20.58 -2.97
C LEU A 317 3.73 -22.00 -2.56
N LEU A 318 2.48 -22.39 -2.80
CA LEU A 318 2.01 -23.74 -2.50
C LEU A 318 2.74 -24.82 -3.32
N HIS A 319 3.10 -24.53 -4.57
CA HIS A 319 3.91 -25.43 -5.38
C HIS A 319 5.30 -25.66 -4.76
N ARG A 320 5.91 -24.59 -4.23
CA ARG A 320 7.25 -24.60 -3.60
C ARG A 320 7.26 -25.27 -2.23
N PHE A 321 6.36 -24.85 -1.34
CA PHE A 321 6.39 -25.24 0.07
C PHE A 321 5.44 -26.38 0.45
N LYS A 322 4.51 -26.76 -0.44
CA LYS A 322 3.40 -27.72 -0.21
C LYS A 322 2.40 -27.31 0.87
N LYS A 323 2.78 -26.45 1.79
CA LYS A 323 1.94 -25.81 2.80
C LYS A 323 2.34 -24.35 2.91
N VAL A 324 1.35 -23.46 2.99
CA VAL A 324 1.59 -22.02 3.16
C VAL A 324 0.50 -21.41 4.02
N THR A 325 0.90 -20.48 4.88
CA THR A 325 -0.03 -19.66 5.67
C THR A 325 0.04 -18.22 5.16
N LEU A 326 -1.07 -17.71 4.64
CA LEU A 326 -1.13 -16.39 4.01
C LEU A 326 -2.30 -15.58 4.58
N PRO A 327 -2.11 -14.29 4.86
CA PRO A 327 -3.19 -13.47 5.35
C PRO A 327 -4.23 -13.21 4.25
N THR A 328 -5.39 -12.69 4.67
CA THR A 328 -6.37 -12.19 3.70
C THR A 328 -5.76 -11.07 2.85
N PRO A 329 -5.90 -11.09 1.51
CA PRO A 329 -5.42 -9.99 0.69
C PRO A 329 -6.26 -8.73 0.99
N GLY A 330 -5.60 -7.59 1.10
CA GLY A 330 -6.24 -6.30 1.31
C GLY A 330 -6.32 -5.47 0.02
N GLY A 331 -6.05 -4.16 0.14
CA GLY A 331 -5.95 -3.24 -1.00
C GLY A 331 -7.25 -3.01 -1.79
N ASP A 332 -8.43 -3.13 -1.16
CA ASP A 332 -9.72 -3.00 -1.86
C ASP A 332 -10.63 -1.94 -1.24
N SER A 333 -10.71 -0.77 -1.86
CA SER A 333 -11.61 0.32 -1.49
C SER A 333 -12.92 0.33 -2.29
N ILE A 334 -13.05 -0.56 -3.29
CA ILE A 334 -14.10 -0.50 -4.33
C ILE A 334 -15.28 -1.45 -4.03
N GLY A 335 -15.18 -2.29 -3.00
CA GLY A 335 -16.29 -3.09 -2.48
C GLY A 335 -15.89 -4.51 -2.06
N ARG A 336 -16.89 -5.35 -1.75
CA ARG A 336 -16.66 -6.76 -1.38
C ARG A 336 -16.36 -7.60 -2.61
N ARG A 337 -15.11 -7.65 -3.04
CA ARG A 337 -14.66 -8.63 -4.03
C ARG A 337 -14.27 -9.91 -3.29
N ARG A 338 -15.06 -10.97 -3.50
CA ARG A 338 -14.88 -12.25 -2.80
C ARG A 338 -13.77 -13.09 -3.43
N LEU A 339 -13.19 -13.99 -2.65
CA LEU A 339 -12.19 -14.97 -3.11
C LEU A 339 -12.80 -16.36 -3.38
N ASP A 340 -14.11 -16.52 -3.15
CA ASP A 340 -14.84 -17.79 -3.17
C ASP A 340 -14.51 -18.65 -4.40
N THR A 341 -14.46 -18.06 -5.60
CA THR A 341 -14.15 -18.77 -6.84
C THR A 341 -12.74 -19.34 -6.84
N HIS A 342 -11.76 -18.60 -6.34
CA HIS A 342 -10.38 -19.09 -6.24
C HIS A 342 -10.25 -20.18 -5.20
N LEU A 343 -10.88 -20.01 -4.03
CA LEU A 343 -10.85 -21.02 -2.97
C LEU A 343 -11.50 -22.32 -3.46
N LEU A 344 -12.66 -22.24 -4.11
CA LEU A 344 -13.33 -23.38 -4.73
C LEU A 344 -12.45 -24.06 -5.80
N ALA A 345 -11.74 -23.27 -6.62
CA ALA A 345 -10.79 -23.79 -7.60
C ALA A 345 -9.71 -24.64 -6.94
N LEU A 346 -9.04 -24.06 -5.96
CA LEU A 346 -7.92 -24.69 -5.26
C LEU A 346 -8.37 -25.95 -4.53
N SER A 347 -9.51 -25.92 -3.84
CA SER A 347 -10.07 -27.12 -3.20
C SER A 347 -10.34 -28.25 -4.20
N LYS A 348 -10.90 -27.94 -5.37
CA LYS A 348 -11.08 -28.94 -6.43
C LYS A 348 -9.76 -29.46 -7.00
N LEU A 349 -8.68 -28.66 -7.00
CA LEU A 349 -7.33 -29.11 -7.35
C LEU A 349 -6.66 -29.96 -6.27
N GLY A 350 -7.32 -30.16 -5.11
CA GLY A 350 -6.80 -30.99 -4.02
C GLY A 350 -6.04 -30.20 -2.96
N VAL A 351 -6.25 -28.88 -2.90
CA VAL A 351 -5.73 -28.05 -1.83
C VAL A 351 -6.71 -28.09 -0.65
N SER A 352 -6.26 -28.55 0.50
CA SER A 352 -6.96 -28.35 1.76
C SER A 352 -6.84 -26.89 2.17
N ILE A 353 -7.95 -26.25 2.49
CA ILE A 353 -8.00 -24.83 2.84
C ILE A 353 -8.67 -24.72 4.21
N SER A 354 -7.99 -24.08 5.15
CA SER A 354 -8.57 -23.71 6.45
C SER A 354 -8.30 -22.24 6.76
N PHE A 355 -9.09 -21.66 7.65
CA PHE A 355 -8.96 -20.26 8.06
C PHE A 355 -8.80 -20.18 9.56
N ARG A 356 -7.70 -19.59 10.04
CA ARG A 356 -7.40 -19.42 11.47
C ARG A 356 -6.76 -18.06 11.69
N GLN A 357 -7.21 -17.36 12.74
CA GLN A 357 -6.60 -16.08 13.19
C GLN A 357 -6.40 -15.03 12.08
N GLY A 358 -7.34 -14.92 11.13
CA GLY A 358 -7.25 -13.93 10.05
C GLY A 358 -6.45 -14.36 8.81
N SER A 359 -5.91 -15.58 8.81
CA SER A 359 -5.09 -16.12 7.73
C SER A 359 -5.66 -17.42 7.15
N TYR A 360 -5.46 -17.59 5.85
CA TYR A 360 -5.71 -18.85 5.15
C TYR A 360 -4.49 -19.76 5.28
N ILE A 361 -4.73 -21.02 5.61
CA ILE A 361 -3.73 -22.08 5.57
C ILE A 361 -4.09 -22.97 4.38
N PHE A 362 -3.21 -23.01 3.39
CA PHE A 362 -3.33 -23.84 2.20
C PHE A 362 -2.36 -25.01 2.31
N GLU A 363 -2.85 -26.23 2.08
CA GLU A 363 -2.02 -27.44 2.11
C GLU A 363 -2.33 -28.31 0.89
N LEU A 364 -1.32 -28.60 0.09
CA LEU A 364 -1.44 -29.40 -1.11
C LEU A 364 -1.41 -30.88 -0.74
N GLY A 365 -2.55 -31.57 -0.92
CA GLY A 365 -2.60 -33.02 -0.77
C GLY A 365 -1.89 -33.78 -1.89
N HIS A 366 -2.02 -35.11 -1.92
CA HIS A 366 -1.47 -35.93 -3.00
C HIS A 366 -1.98 -35.47 -4.38
N ALA A 367 -1.05 -35.00 -5.21
CA ALA A 367 -1.34 -34.43 -6.52
C ALA A 367 -1.66 -35.54 -7.54
N GLY A 368 -2.93 -35.65 -7.90
CA GLY A 368 -3.40 -36.39 -9.08
C GLY A 368 -3.84 -35.43 -10.19
N ASN A 369 -3.93 -35.90 -11.42
CA ASN A 369 -4.54 -35.11 -12.50
C ASN A 369 -6.01 -34.83 -12.17
N ARG A 370 -6.35 -33.55 -11.98
CA ARG A 370 -7.73 -33.11 -11.72
C ARG A 370 -8.14 -32.07 -12.76
N GLN A 371 -9.38 -32.16 -13.22
CA GLN A 371 -9.99 -31.19 -14.13
C GLN A 371 -11.02 -30.35 -13.38
N ILE A 372 -11.07 -29.06 -13.69
CA ILE A 372 -12.05 -28.14 -13.10
C ILE A 372 -12.76 -27.39 -14.22
N TYR A 373 -14.06 -27.28 -14.08
CA TYR A 373 -14.92 -26.52 -14.97
C TYR A 373 -15.47 -25.31 -14.20
N PHE A 374 -15.25 -24.11 -14.74
CA PHE A 374 -15.90 -22.88 -14.28
C PHE A 374 -16.98 -22.49 -15.28
N TRP A 375 -18.21 -22.38 -14.80
CA TRP A 375 -19.30 -21.75 -15.53
C TRP A 375 -19.38 -20.30 -15.07
N MET A 376 -18.87 -19.38 -15.89
CA MET A 376 -19.10 -17.95 -15.69
C MET A 376 -20.33 -17.55 -16.51
N ARG A 377 -21.38 -17.08 -15.84
CA ARG A 377 -22.49 -16.43 -16.52
C ARG A 377 -21.95 -15.07 -16.99
N GLN A 378 -21.96 -14.81 -18.29
CA GLN A 378 -21.74 -13.43 -18.77
C GLN A 378 -22.83 -12.57 -18.14
N VAL A 379 -22.41 -11.53 -17.42
CA VAL A 379 -23.28 -10.49 -16.87
C VAL A 379 -23.23 -9.30 -17.81
#